data_AF-A0A923YSC4-F1
#
_entry.id   AF-A0A923YSC4-F1
#
_cell.length_a   1.000
_cell.length_b   1.000
_cell.length_c   1.000
_cell.angle_alpha   90.00
_cell.angle_beta   90.00
_cell.angle_gamma   90.00
#
_symmetry.space_group_name_H-M   'P 1'
#
loop_
_entity.id
_entity.type
_entity.pdbx_description
1 polymer ?
#
loop_
_entity_poly.entity_id
_entity_poly.type
_entity_poly.pdbx_seq_one_letter_code
_entity_poly.pdbx_strand_id
1 'polypeptide(L)' 'MSGARFENFVAIDWSGAVGERHAGIALAVAMAGRTAPEIVRPGHRWSRVEVARWLIAEAPPDSLIGLDLG' A
#
# COMPACT_ATOMS: atom_id res chain seq x y z
N MET A 1 11.79 -24.66 -7.37
CA MET A 1 11.42 -23.23 -7.36
C MET A 1 12.13 -22.62 -6.17
N SER A 2 13.17 -21.81 -6.35
CA SER A 2 13.63 -20.96 -5.22
C SER A 2 12.44 -20.05 -4.90
N GLY A 3 11.86 -20.19 -3.71
CA GLY A 3 10.67 -19.43 -3.31
C GLY A 3 10.96 -17.94 -3.53
N ALA A 4 10.16 -17.29 -4.37
CA ALA A 4 10.32 -15.87 -4.67
C ALA A 4 10.35 -15.11 -3.34
N ARG A 5 11.50 -14.50 -3.04
CA ARG A 5 11.68 -13.73 -1.83
C ARG A 5 11.05 -12.37 -2.10
N PHE A 6 10.16 -11.92 -1.21
CA PHE A 6 9.63 -10.57 -1.32
C PHE A 6 10.77 -9.56 -1.23
N GLU A 7 10.84 -8.64 -2.19
CA GLU A 7 11.82 -7.56 -2.24
C GLU A 7 11.23 -6.23 -1.72
N ASN A 8 9.89 -6.16 -1.66
CA ASN A 8 9.15 -4.96 -1.31
C ASN A 8 8.04 -5.29 -0.31
N PHE A 9 7.72 -4.33 0.54
CA PHE A 9 6.55 -4.38 1.40
C PHE A 9 5.67 -3.15 1.15
N VAL A 10 4.40 -3.38 0.83
CA VAL A 10 3.39 -2.33 0.72
C VAL A 10 2.52 -2.39 1.96
N ALA A 11 2.54 -1.32 2.76
CA ALA A 11 1.64 -1.14 3.88
C ALA A 11 0.43 -0.31 3.43
N ILE A 12 -0.78 -0.77 3.74
CA ILE A 12 -2.03 -0.07 3.45
C ILE A 12 -2.78 0.14 4.76
N ASP A 13 -2.92 1.40 5.16
CA ASP A 13 -3.84 1.81 6.23
C ASP A 13 -5.25 1.88 5.64
N TRP A 14 -6.07 0.87 5.92
CA TRP A 14 -7.35 0.68 5.27
C TRP A 14 -8.50 1.20 6.13
N SER A 15 -9.34 2.05 5.56
CA SER A 15 -10.58 2.50 6.22
C SER A 15 -11.78 1.65 5.80
N GLY A 16 -12.29 0.83 6.73
CA GLY A 16 -13.52 0.05 6.57
C GLY A 16 -14.82 0.76 6.95
N ALA A 17 -14.74 1.99 7.48
CA ALA A 17 -15.89 2.67 8.08
C ALA A 17 -16.99 3.09 7.07
N VAL A 18 -18.26 2.96 7.50
CA VAL A 18 -19.47 3.26 6.72
C VAL A 18 -19.91 4.70 7.00
N GLY A 19 -19.66 5.64 6.08
CA GLY A 19 -20.04 7.06 6.26
C GLY A 19 -19.28 8.04 5.37
N GLU A 20 -19.81 9.26 5.22
CA GLU A 20 -19.51 10.20 4.12
C GLU A 20 -18.10 10.84 4.11
N ARG A 21 -17.33 10.76 5.21
CA ARG A 21 -15.91 11.17 5.23
C ARG A 21 -15.12 10.41 6.29
N HIS A 22 -14.35 9.41 5.85
CA HIS A 22 -13.25 8.84 6.62
C HIS A 22 -11.93 9.20 5.92
N ALA A 23 -11.16 10.07 6.59
CA ALA A 23 -9.78 10.35 6.22
C ALA A 23 -8.97 9.09 6.54
N GLY A 24 -8.24 8.45 5.65
CA GLY A 24 -8.04 8.57 4.21
C GLY A 24 -7.04 7.45 3.96
N ILE A 25 -7.31 6.55 3.01
CA ILE A 25 -6.45 5.37 2.84
C ILE A 25 -5.03 5.87 2.56
N ALA A 26 -4.04 5.30 3.23
CA ALA A 26 -2.64 5.63 3.00
C ALA A 26 -1.90 4.37 2.53
N LEU A 27 -0.95 4.57 1.62
CA LEU A 27 -0.07 3.53 1.13
C LEU A 27 1.38 3.95 1.40
N ALA A 28 2.19 3.01 1.87
CA ALA A 28 3.63 3.18 1.99
C ALA A 28 4.36 1.98 1.39
N VAL A 29 5.53 2.21 0.79
CA VAL A 29 6.39 1.15 0.26
C VAL A 29 7.72 1.15 1.00
N ALA A 30 8.09 0.01 1.56
CA ALA A 30 9.45 -0.27 2.02
C ALA A 30 10.13 -1.16 0.98
N MET A 31 11.21 -0.67 0.38
CA MET A 31 12.02 -1.42 -0.59
C MET A 31 13.25 -2.02 0.11
N ALA A 32 13.69 -3.19 -0.34
CA ALA A 32 14.94 -3.78 0.12
C ALA A 32 16.11 -2.78 -0.01
N GLY A 33 16.93 -2.69 1.04
CA GLY A 33 18.08 -1.78 1.08
C GLY A 33 17.76 -0.32 1.42
N ARG A 34 16.47 0.06 1.57
CA ARG A 34 16.09 1.37 2.15
C ARG A 34 15.76 1.24 3.63
N THR A 35 16.03 2.30 4.39
CA THR A 35 15.90 2.30 5.86
C THR A 35 14.49 2.62 6.36
N ALA A 36 13.69 3.37 5.61
CA ALA A 36 12.34 3.76 6.00
C ALA A 36 11.33 3.55 4.85
N PRO A 37 10.06 3.21 5.14
CA PRO A 37 8.99 3.20 4.15
C PRO A 37 8.71 4.61 3.60
N GLU A 38 8.38 4.70 2.32
CA GLU A 38 8.02 5.95 1.64
C GLU A 38 6.53 5.99 1.32
N ILE A 39 5.87 7.10 1.67
CA ILE A 39 4.44 7.30 1.36
C ILE A 39 4.25 7.42 -0.15
N VAL A 40 3.33 6.62 -0.69
CA VAL A 40 2.92 6.71 -2.09
C VAL A 40 2.01 7.92 -2.26
N ARG A 41 2.43 8.85 -3.11
CA ARG A 41 1.73 10.12 -3.41
C ARG A 41 1.39 10.89 -2.11
N PRO A 42 2.40 11.45 -1.40
CA PRO A 42 2.17 12.18 -0.16
C PRO A 42 1.13 13.30 -0.30
N GLY A 43 0.18 13.37 0.64
CA GLY A 43 -0.91 14.35 0.63
C GLY A 43 -2.10 13.98 -0.29
N HIS A 44 -2.00 12.90 -1.06
CA HIS A 44 -3.10 12.41 -1.87
C HIS A 44 -4.16 11.69 -1.01
N ARG A 45 -5.44 11.90 -1.36
CA ARG A 45 -6.57 11.21 -0.74
C ARG A 45 -6.96 10.03 -1.61
N TRP A 46 -6.62 8.83 -1.16
CA TRP A 46 -6.90 7.60 -1.87
C TRP A 46 -8.35 7.11 -1.68
N SER A 47 -8.95 6.61 -2.76
CA SER A 47 -10.11 5.73 -2.71
C SER A 47 -9.72 4.25 -2.79
N ARG A 48 -10.62 3.35 -2.35
CA ARG A 48 -10.41 1.89 -2.42
C ARG A 48 -10.15 1.39 -3.85
N VAL A 49 -10.81 2.01 -4.84
CA VAL A 49 -10.64 1.67 -6.24
C VAL A 49 -9.28 2.15 -6.77
N GLU A 50 -8.83 3.34 -6.36
CA GLU A 50 -7.48 3.82 -6.72
C GLU A 50 -6.39 2.95 -6.11
N VAL A 51 -6.56 2.50 -4.85
CA VAL A 51 -5.66 1.55 -4.21
C VAL A 51 -5.57 0.27 -5.05
N ALA A 52 -6.70 -0.32 -5.42
CA ALA A 52 -6.73 -1.53 -6.24
C ALA A 52 -6.06 -1.33 -7.61
N ARG A 53 -6.32 -0.20 -8.28
CA ARG A 53 -5.68 0.14 -9.56
C ARG A 53 -4.17 0.29 -9.41
N TRP A 54 -3.73 0.98 -8.36
CA TRP A 54 -2.31 1.16 -8.08
C TRP A 54 -1.62 -0.18 -7.77
N LEU A 55 -2.26 -1.05 -6.99
CA LEU A 55 -1.74 -2.40 -6.72
C LEU A 55 -1.55 -3.23 -8.00
N ILE A 56 -2.44 -3.11 -8.96
CA ILE A 56 -2.39 -3.87 -10.22
C ILE A 56 -1.38 -3.25 -11.20
N ALA A 57 -1.31 -1.93 -11.26
CA ALA A 57 -0.60 -1.23 -12.33
C ALA A 57 0.78 -0.67 -11.94
N GLU A 58 1.01 -0.39 -10.65
CA GLU A 58 2.12 0.44 -10.19
C GLU A 58 2.90 -0.16 -9.01
N ALA A 59 2.33 -1.11 -8.26
CA ALA A 59 3.06 -1.74 -7.16
C ALA A 59 4.34 -2.43 -7.68
N PRO A 60 5.47 -2.30 -6.97
CA PRO A 60 6.69 -3.02 -7.33
C PRO A 60 6.44 -4.53 -7.41
N PRO A 61 7.13 -5.26 -8.31
CA PRO A 61 7.08 -6.72 -8.33
C PRO A 61 7.57 -7.30 -7.01
N ASP A 62 7.22 -8.57 -6.75
CA ASP A 62 7.64 -9.29 -5.54
C ASP A 62 7.31 -8.53 -4.24
N SER A 63 6.19 -7.80 -4.25
CA SER A 63 5.67 -7.07 -3.09
C SER A 63 4.84 -7.98 -2.18
N LEU A 64 5.18 -7.98 -0.90
CA LEU A 64 4.27 -8.43 0.16
C LEU A 64 3.31 -7.28 0.49
N ILE A 65 2.01 -7.51 0.36
CA ILE A 65 0.98 -6.50 0.65
C ILE A 65 0.41 -6.76 2.05
N GLY A 66 0.55 -5.78 2.95
CA GLY A 66 -0.06 -5.77 4.27
C GLY A 66 -1.24 -4.79 4.31
N LEU A 67 -2.36 -5.21 4.89
CA LEU A 67 -3.52 -4.36 5.15
C LEU A 67 -3.73 -4.26 6.65
N ASP A 68 -3.79 -3.03 7.15
CA ASP A 68 -4.28 -2.73 8.50
C ASP A 68 -5.79 -2.54 8.43
N LEU A 69 -6.55 -3.47 9.02
CA LEU A 69 -8.01 -3.48 9.02
C LEU A 69 -8.50 -3.11 10.42
N GLY A 70 -8.52 -1.80 10.70
CA GLY A 70 -9.07 -1.24 11.94
C GLY A 70 -10.58 -1.35 12.08
#